data_AF-A0A2A3Y6W3-F1
#
_entry.id   AF-A0A2A3Y6W3-F1
#
_cell.length_a   1.000
_cell.length_b   1.000
_cell.length_c   1.000
_cell.angle_alpha   90.00
_cell.angle_beta   90.00
_cell.angle_gamma   90.00
#
_symmetry.space_group_name_H-M   'P 1'
#
loop_
_entity.id
_entity.type
_entity.pdbx_description
1 polymer ?
#
loop_
_entity_poly.entity_id
_entity_poly.type
_entity_poly.pdbx_seq_one_letter_code
_entity_poly.pdbx_strand_id
1 'polypeptide(L)'
;MKASKNIVYMTLGLLLTLAGAAGGFVMFLQPWRSCPEIDDSSAGCPATSGDTSLLGLAIAVLLVGVGFLIMSRKPERIPLDAAGPFGKLD
;
A
#
# COMPACT_ATOMS: atom_id res chain seq x y z
N MET A 1 -26.90 7.50 8.25
CA MET A 1 -26.40 6.17 7.83
C MET A 1 -25.13 5.86 8.64
N LYS A 2 -25.08 4.76 9.39
CA LYS A 2 -23.90 4.39 10.19
C LYS A 2 -23.01 3.51 9.32
N ALA A 3 -21.90 4.05 8.81
CA ALA A 3 -20.97 3.27 8.00
C ALA A 3 -20.40 2.12 8.85
N SER A 4 -20.36 0.91 8.28
CA SER A 4 -19.72 -0.22 8.95
C SER A 4 -18.22 0.07 9.09
N LYS A 5 -17.66 -0.21 10.27
CA LYS A 5 -16.23 -0.04 10.58
C LYS A 5 -15.31 -0.70 9.52
N ASN A 6 -15.73 -1.83 8.95
CA ASN A 6 -14.98 -2.51 7.90
C ASN A 6 -15.00 -1.74 6.58
N ILE A 7 -16.13 -1.11 6.22
CA ILE A 7 -16.23 -0.27 5.02
C ILE A 7 -15.29 0.93 5.18
N VAL A 8 -15.25 1.54 6.36
CA VAL A 8 -14.34 2.67 6.64
C VAL A 8 -12.87 2.25 6.48
N TYR A 9 -12.45 1.12 7.06
CA TYR A 9 -11.08 0.63 6.91
C TYR A 9 -10.75 0.23 5.47
N MET A 10 -11.69 -0.38 4.75
CA MET A 10 -11.50 -0.74 3.35
C MET A 10 -11.30 0.50 2.48
N THR A 11 -12.18 1.51 2.62
CA THR A 11 -12.09 2.75 1.84
C THR A 11 -10.82 3.53 2.18
N LEU A 12 -10.52 3.72 3.47
CA LEU A 12 -9.32 4.43 3.89
C LEU A 12 -8.04 3.70 3.48
N GLY A 13 -8.01 2.37 3.66
CA GLY A 13 -6.90 1.53 3.25
C GLY A 13 -6.63 1.61 1.75
N LEU A 14 -7.68 1.49 0.93
CA LEU A 14 -7.56 1.59 -0.52
C LEU A 14 -7.02 2.96 -0.96
N LEU A 15 -7.56 4.05 -0.40
CA LEU A 15 -7.14 5.41 -0.74
C LEU A 15 -5.67 5.65 -0.37
N LEU A 16 -5.25 5.25 0.83
CA LEU A 16 -3.88 5.41 1.29
C LEU A 16 -2.90 4.55 0.48
N THR A 17 -3.24 3.30 0.18
CA THR A 17 -2.39 2.43 -0.66
C THR A 17 -2.23 3.01 -2.05
N LEU A 18 -3.31 3.50 -2.68
CA LEU A 18 -3.24 4.14 -3.99
C LEU A 18 -2.42 5.43 -3.96
N ALA A 19 -2.63 6.29 -2.94
CA ALA A 19 -1.88 7.53 -2.80
C ALA A 19 -0.38 7.28 -2.59
N GLY A 20 -0.01 6.33 -1.73
CA GLY A 20 1.39 5.96 -1.50
C GLY A 20 2.05 5.33 -2.73
N ALA A 21 1.35 4.45 -3.44
CA ALA A 21 1.85 3.83 -4.66
C ALA A 21 2.02 4.84 -5.80
N ALA A 22 1.01 5.68 -6.04
CA ALA A 22 1.09 6.74 -7.03
C ALA A 22 2.18 7.76 -6.69
N GLY A 23 2.31 8.15 -5.42
CA GLY A 23 3.37 9.04 -4.94
C GLY A 23 4.76 8.45 -5.16
N GLY A 24 4.96 7.17 -4.83
CA GLY A 24 6.21 6.45 -5.09
C GLY A 24 6.54 6.37 -6.58
N PHE A 25 5.56 6.07 -7.43
CA PHE A 25 5.73 6.02 -8.88
C PHE A 25 6.08 7.39 -9.48
N VAL A 26 5.41 8.44 -9.02
CA VAL A 26 5.70 9.82 -9.42
C VAL A 26 7.10 10.25 -8.97
N MET A 27 7.52 9.86 -7.76
CA MET A 27 8.90 10.06 -7.26
C MET A 27 9.95 9.24 -8.02
N PHE A 28 9.58 8.12 -8.62
CA PHE A 28 10.46 7.34 -9.49
C PHE A 28 10.65 8.04 -10.85
N LEU A 29 9.56 8.57 -11.42
CA LEU A 29 9.61 9.27 -12.71
C LEU A 29 10.22 10.68 -12.62
N GLN A 30 10.14 11.31 -11.44
CA GLN A 30 10.66 12.65 -11.16
C GLN A 30 10.35 13.69 -12.26
N PRO A 31 9.09 13.84 -12.74
CA PRO A 31 8.77 14.66 -13.91
C PRO A 31 9.10 16.16 -13.76
N TRP A 32 9.34 16.64 -12.55
CA TRP A 32 9.76 18.02 -12.27
C TRP A 32 11.29 18.23 -12.32
N ARG A 33 12.08 17.17 -12.46
CA ARG A 33 13.54 17.25 -12.55
C ARG A 33 13.99 17.15 -14.00
N SER A 34 14.90 18.03 -14.39
CA SER A 34 15.72 17.87 -15.59
C SER A 34 17.14 17.64 -15.13
N CYS A 35 17.79 16.58 -15.61
CA CYS A 35 19.19 16.27 -15.30
C CYS A 35 20.09 16.74 -16.44
N PRO A 36 20.67 17.95 -16.36
CA PRO A 36 21.48 18.48 -17.45
C PRO A 36 22.89 17.89 -17.52
N GLU A 37 23.43 17.34 -16.42
CA GLU A 37 24.82 16.86 -16.35
C GLU A 37 24.96 15.33 -16.27
N ILE A 38 23.86 14.59 -16.08
CA ILE A 38 23.85 13.13 -16.00
C ILE A 38 22.89 12.64 -17.08
N ASP A 39 23.49 12.27 -18.20
CA ASP A 39 22.84 11.73 -19.39
C ASP A 39 22.43 10.25 -19.13
N ASP A 40 21.18 9.93 -19.44
CA ASP A 40 20.63 8.60 -19.71
C ASP A 40 20.88 7.44 -18.70
N SER A 41 20.75 7.68 -17.39
CA SER A 41 20.50 6.56 -16.46
C SER A 41 19.01 6.23 -16.42
N SER A 42 18.65 4.97 -16.70
CA SER A 42 17.25 4.46 -16.78
C SER A 42 16.41 4.61 -15.48
N ALA A 43 16.96 5.23 -14.44
CA ALA A 43 16.38 5.38 -13.12
C ALA A 43 16.59 6.82 -12.58
N GLY A 44 16.11 7.82 -13.31
CA GLY A 44 15.95 9.19 -12.80
C GLY A 44 17.24 9.93 -12.39
N CYS A 45 17.04 11.14 -11.89
CA CYS A 45 18.06 11.99 -11.31
C CYS A 45 18.47 11.52 -9.91
N PRO A 46 19.71 11.81 -9.47
CA PRO A 46 20.14 11.52 -8.11
C PRO A 46 19.18 12.15 -7.08
N ALA A 47 18.69 11.31 -6.16
CA ALA A 47 17.75 11.71 -5.13
C ALA A 47 18.42 12.68 -4.15
N THR A 48 17.78 13.84 -3.94
CA THR A 48 18.18 14.76 -2.87
C THR A 48 17.66 14.24 -1.52
N SER A 49 18.17 14.79 -0.41
CA SER A 49 17.65 14.49 0.93
C SER A 49 16.15 14.74 1.05
N GLY A 50 15.64 15.78 0.38
CA GLY A 50 14.21 16.09 0.29
C GLY A 50 13.43 14.98 -0.41
N ASP A 51 13.87 14.54 -1.59
CA ASP A 51 13.19 13.49 -2.36
C ASP A 51 13.15 12.16 -1.59
N THR A 52 14.24 11.81 -0.92
CA THR A 52 14.32 10.59 -0.10
C THR A 52 13.34 10.62 1.07
N SER A 53 13.16 11.78 1.72
CA SER A 53 12.17 11.94 2.78
C SER A 53 10.74 11.82 2.28
N LEU A 54 10.44 12.37 1.10
CA LEU A 54 9.13 12.28 0.45
C LEU A 54 8.83 10.85 -0.01
N LEU A 55 9.82 10.15 -0.56
CA LEU A 55 9.70 8.74 -0.90
C LEU A 55 9.46 7.89 0.35
N GLY A 56 10.20 8.14 1.44
CA GLY A 56 9.98 7.49 2.72
C GLY A 56 8.57 7.70 3.27
N LEU A 57 8.04 8.91 3.16
CA LEU A 57 6.66 9.23 3.52
C LEU A 57 5.66 8.46 2.64
N ALA A 58 5.88 8.43 1.32
CA ALA A 58 5.01 7.70 0.39
C ALA A 58 4.96 6.20 0.71
N ILE A 59 6.11 5.60 1.05
CA ILE A 59 6.20 4.20 1.50
C ILE A 59 5.44 4.02 2.82
N ALA A 60 5.62 4.91 3.79
CA ALA A 60 4.90 4.82 5.07
C ALA A 60 3.38 4.90 4.87
N VAL A 61 2.90 5.81 4.02
CA VAL A 61 1.48 5.94 3.66
C VAL A 61 0.96 4.67 3.00
N LEU A 62 1.73 4.07 2.08
CA LEU A 62 1.38 2.80 1.44
C LEU A 62 1.22 1.68 2.48
N LEU A 63 2.19 1.54 3.38
CA LEU A 63 2.18 0.51 4.43
C LEU A 63 1.00 0.68 5.39
N VAL A 64 0.68 1.91 5.78
CA VAL A 64 -0.51 2.20 6.60
C VAL A 64 -1.79 1.79 5.86
N GLY A 65 -1.89 2.12 4.56
CA GLY A 65 -3.02 1.70 3.73
C GLY A 65 -3.18 0.18 3.66
N VAL A 66 -2.08 -0.55 3.45
CA VAL A 66 -2.06 -2.02 3.46
C VAL A 66 -2.51 -2.56 4.82
N GLY A 67 -2.04 -1.96 5.91
CA GLY A 67 -2.49 -2.30 7.27
C GLY A 67 -4.01 -2.18 7.43
N PHE A 68 -4.61 -1.08 6.98
CA PHE A 68 -6.06 -0.91 7.01
C PHE A 68 -6.81 -1.93 6.14
N LEU A 69 -6.29 -2.27 4.96
CA LEU A 69 -6.89 -3.30 4.10
C LEU A 69 -6.88 -4.67 4.78
N ILE A 70 -5.78 -5.04 5.45
CA ILE A 70 -5.67 -6.27 6.23
C ILE A 70 -6.70 -6.25 7.37
N MET A 71 -6.79 -5.14 8.12
CA MET A 71 -7.77 -4.98 9.21
C MET A 71 -9.23 -5.01 8.75
N SER A 72 -9.50 -4.69 7.47
CA SER A 72 -10.86 -4.76 6.91
C SER A 72 -11.33 -6.18 6.61
N ARG A 73 -10.40 -7.14 6.48
CA ARG A 73 -10.73 -8.53 6.14
C ARG A 73 -11.52 -9.18 7.28
N LYS A 74 -12.63 -9.83 6.94
CA LYS A 74 -13.32 -10.72 7.87
C LYS A 74 -12.50 -12.02 7.95
N PRO A 75 -12.27 -12.58 9.15
CA PRO A 75 -11.68 -13.91 9.24
C PRO A 75 -12.63 -14.90 8.55
N GLU A 76 -12.13 -15.57 7.52
CA GLU A 76 -12.85 -16.63 6.85
C GLU A 76 -12.90 -17.83 7.80
N ARG A 77 -14.06 -18.06 8.43
CA ARG A 77 -14.26 -19.30 9.17
C ARG A 77 -14.47 -20.41 8.15
N ILE A 78 -13.54 -21.35 8.11
CA ILE A 78 -13.76 -22.61 7.41
C ILE A 78 -14.93 -23.31 8.15
N PRO A 79 -16.06 -23.58 7.48
CA PRO A 79 -17.13 -24.34 8.11
C PRO A 79 -16.59 -25.72 8.48
N LEU A 80 -16.88 -26.20 9.71
CA LEU A 80 -16.44 -27.52 10.17
C LEU A 80 -16.89 -28.64 9.22
N ASP A 81 -17.98 -28.43 8.50
CA ASP A 81 -18.53 -29.36 7.51
C ASP A 81 -17.65 -29.47 6.24
N ALA A 82 -16.78 -28.49 6.00
CA ALA A 82 -15.75 -28.50 4.96
C ALA A 82 -14.38 -28.95 5.48
N ALA A 83 -14.22 -29.11 6.80
CA ALA A 83 -13.04 -29.75 7.35
C ALA A 83 -13.13 -31.25 7.01
N GLY A 84 -12.14 -31.74 6.27
CA GLY A 84 -12.09 -33.15 5.87
C GLY A 84 -12.12 -34.12 7.06
N PRO A 85 -12.08 -35.44 6.82
CA PRO A 85 -12.32 -36.49 7.81
C PRO A 85 -11.45 -36.44 9.10
N PHE A 86 -10.40 -35.63 9.14
CA PHE A 86 -9.54 -35.39 10.30
C PHE A 86 -10.03 -34.27 11.25
N GLY A 87 -11.16 -33.60 10.95
CA GLY A 87 -11.67 -32.44 11.71
C GLY A 87 -12.60 -32.76 12.89
N LYS A 88 -13.04 -34.01 13.06
CA LYS A 88 -13.73 -34.44 14.28
C LYS A 88 -12.68 -34.86 15.30
N LEU A 89 -12.40 -33.97 16.25
CA LEU A 89 -11.81 -34.36 17.53
C LEU A 89 -13.00 -34.62 18.45
N ASP A 90 -13.30 -35.90 18.63
CA ASP A 90 -14.24 -36.40 19.64
C ASP A 90 -13.72 -36.11 21.06
#